data_AF-A0AAV1L209-F1
#
_entry.id   AF-A0AAV1L209-F1
#
_cell.length_a   1.000
_cell.length_b   1.000
_cell.length_c   1.000
_cell.angle_alpha   90.00
_cell.angle_beta   90.00
_cell.angle_gamma   90.00
#
_symmetry.space_group_name_H-M   'P 1'
#
loop_
_entity.id
_entity.type
_entity.pdbx_description
1 polymer ?
#
loop_
_entity_poly.entity_id
_entity_poly.type
_entity_poly.pdbx_seq_one_letter_code
_entity_poly.pdbx_strand_id
1 'polypeptide(L)'
;MYADDITLASQHETFKPSEGILNEDLSILNKYFRKWKLVPNTAKTEVTAFHLANQLAKYEPTVEFAGAILHYNPTPRYLDVTLDRSLTCAPHMDKLSKKLQTRNNILHRLAGTTWGASADVLRTTGLRLVYSTAEYCAPVSSNSTHVLHVDT
;
A
#
# COMPACT_ATOMS: atom_id res chain seq x y z
N MET A 1 4.08 1.37 12.75
CA MET A 1 2.80 1.28 13.48
C MET A 1 2.02 2.56 13.21
N TYR A 2 0.76 2.43 12.81
CA TYR A 2 -0.14 3.55 12.57
C TYR A 2 -1.51 3.19 13.15
N ALA A 3 -2.01 3.96 14.12
CA ALA A 3 -3.22 3.62 14.87
C ALA A 3 -3.19 2.15 15.36
N ASP A 4 -4.14 1.33 14.92
CA ASP A 4 -4.25 -0.10 15.20
C ASP A 4 -3.49 -1.00 14.20
N ASP A 5 -3.04 -0.45 13.07
CA ASP A 5 -2.25 -1.16 12.07
C ASP A 5 -0.79 -1.32 12.54
N ILE A 6 -0.41 -2.59 12.75
CA ILE A 6 0.95 -3.00 13.11
C ILE A 6 1.52 -3.83 11.96
N THR A 7 2.74 -3.48 11.53
CA THR A 7 3.50 -4.20 10.51
C THR A 7 4.81 -4.69 11.10
N LEU A 8 5.10 -5.97 10.92
CA LEU A 8 6.40 -6.57 11.21
C LEU A 8 7.12 -6.86 9.90
N ALA A 9 8.43 -6.64 9.88
CA ALA A 9 9.25 -6.90 8.71
C ALA A 9 10.58 -7.51 9.15
N SER A 10 11.01 -8.55 8.44
CA SER A 10 12.31 -9.19 8.59
C SER A 10 13.01 -9.20 7.24
N GLN A 11 14.33 -9.02 7.23
CA GLN A 11 15.13 -9.08 6.02
C GLN A 11 16.19 -10.18 6.15
N HIS A 12 16.29 -11.02 5.13
CA HIS A 12 17.32 -12.05 5.01
C HIS A 12 17.56 -12.36 3.53
N GLU A 13 18.67 -12.99 3.20
CA GLU A 13 19.01 -13.41 1.82
C GLU A 13 18.08 -14.51 1.27
N THR A 14 17.40 -15.22 2.16
CA THR A 14 16.52 -16.36 1.85
C THR A 14 15.26 -16.29 2.70
N PHE A 15 14.16 -16.92 2.26
CA PHE A 15 12.86 -16.78 2.93
C PHE A 15 12.75 -17.55 4.25
N LYS A 16 13.34 -18.75 4.35
CA LYS A 16 13.17 -19.60 5.55
C LYS A 16 13.63 -18.94 6.86
N PRO A 17 14.80 -18.27 6.91
CA PRO A 17 15.20 -17.58 8.13
C PRO A 17 14.26 -16.41 8.48
N SER A 18 13.81 -15.65 7.48
CA SER A 18 12.82 -14.58 7.66
C SER A 18 11.51 -15.11 8.24
N GLU A 19 11.00 -16.24 7.75
CA GLU A 19 9.81 -16.90 8.31
C GLU A 19 10.01 -17.33 9.76
N GLY A 20 11.18 -17.89 10.09
CA GLY A 20 11.52 -18.27 11.47
C GLY A 20 11.47 -17.07 12.41
N ILE A 21 12.11 -15.96 12.01
CA ILE A 21 12.13 -14.70 12.77
C ILE A 21 10.70 -14.15 12.93
N LEU A 22 9.92 -14.09 11.84
CA LEU A 22 8.54 -13.58 11.90
C LEU A 22 7.66 -14.42 12.81
N ASN A 23 7.78 -15.75 12.79
CA ASN A 23 7.02 -16.62 13.68
C ASN A 23 7.41 -16.43 15.16
N GLU A 24 8.70 -16.22 15.44
CA GLU A 24 9.17 -15.90 16.80
C GLU A 24 8.63 -14.54 17.27
N ASP A 25 8.76 -13.51 16.44
CA ASP A 25 8.26 -12.16 16.73
C ASP A 25 6.75 -12.15 16.96
N LEU A 26 5.99 -12.87 16.11
CA LEU A 26 4.54 -13.00 16.26
C LEU A 26 4.14 -13.78 17.51
N SER A 27 4.96 -14.75 17.96
CA SER A 27 4.75 -15.44 19.23
C SER A 27 4.92 -14.49 20.42
N ILE A 28 5.94 -13.63 20.39
CA ILE A 28 6.16 -12.59 21.40
C ILE A 28 5.00 -11.58 21.38
N LEU A 29 4.61 -11.12 20.19
CA LEU A 29 3.52 -10.17 20.02
C LEU A 29 2.17 -10.75 20.50
N ASN A 30 1.90 -12.01 20.21
CA ASN A 30 0.69 -12.70 20.68
C ASN A 30 0.66 -12.81 22.22
N LYS A 31 1.80 -13.09 22.87
CA LYS A 31 1.90 -13.06 24.34
C LYS A 31 1.60 -11.67 24.90
N TYR A 32 2.14 -10.63 24.24
CA TYR A 32 1.86 -9.24 24.60
C TYR A 32 0.37 -8.91 24.45
N PHE A 33 -0.25 -9.22 23.31
CA PHE A 33 -1.68 -8.99 23.08
C PHE A 33 -2.56 -9.71 24.11
N ARG A 34 -2.28 -10.97 24.41
CA ARG A 34 -3.00 -11.72 25.46
C ARG A 34 -2.87 -11.07 26.83
N LYS A 35 -1.66 -10.63 27.22
CA LYS A 35 -1.43 -9.91 28.49
C LYS A 35 -2.29 -8.66 28.60
N TRP A 36 -2.46 -7.94 27.50
CA TRP A 36 -3.25 -6.70 27.44
C TRP A 36 -4.70 -6.90 26.98
N LYS A 37 -5.18 -8.15 26.90
CA LYS A 37 -6.54 -8.50 26.47
C LYS A 37 -6.91 -7.98 25.08
N LEU A 38 -5.92 -7.85 24.20
CA LEU A 38 -6.10 -7.54 22.78
C LEU A 38 -6.27 -8.83 21.99
N VAL A 39 -7.19 -8.82 21.02
CA VAL A 39 -7.45 -9.95 20.13
C VAL A 39 -7.03 -9.55 18.72
N PRO A 40 -5.96 -10.15 18.16
CA PRO A 40 -5.58 -9.86 16.79
C PRO A 40 -6.62 -10.41 15.80
N ASN A 41 -6.85 -9.67 14.72
CA ASN A 41 -7.72 -10.11 13.64
C ASN A 41 -6.90 -10.85 12.56
N THR A 42 -6.71 -12.15 12.75
CA THR A 42 -5.94 -13.00 11.83
C THR A 42 -6.53 -13.06 10.42
N ALA A 43 -7.85 -12.88 10.27
CA ALA A 43 -8.52 -12.86 8.96
C ALA A 43 -8.21 -11.61 8.12
N LYS A 44 -7.87 -10.49 8.78
CA LYS A 44 -7.41 -9.26 8.11
C LYS A 44 -5.90 -9.12 8.10
N THR A 45 -5.19 -9.99 8.82
CA THR A 45 -3.73 -9.96 8.89
C THR A 45 -3.19 -10.75 7.70
N GLU A 46 -2.32 -10.13 6.92
CA GLU A 46 -1.77 -10.71 5.70
C GLU A 46 -0.25 -10.80 5.81
N VAL A 47 0.34 -11.75 5.08
CA VAL A 47 1.78 -11.87 4.90
C VAL A 47 2.14 -11.61 3.45
N THR A 48 3.28 -10.98 3.22
CA THR A 48 3.80 -10.73 1.89
C THR A 48 5.32 -10.87 1.89
N ALA A 49 5.90 -11.10 0.71
CA ALA A 49 7.33 -11.22 0.53
C ALA A 49 7.79 -10.30 -0.60
N PHE A 50 8.82 -9.49 -0.31
CA PHE A 50 9.39 -8.56 -1.28
C PHE A 50 10.76 -9.05 -1.74
N HIS A 51 10.94 -9.27 -3.05
CA HIS A 51 12.19 -9.74 -3.64
C HIS A 51 12.20 -9.59 -5.17
N LEU A 52 13.40 -9.55 -5.75
CA LEU A 52 13.60 -9.49 -7.21
C LEU A 52 13.74 -10.87 -7.88
N ALA A 53 13.92 -11.95 -7.11
CA ALA A 53 14.15 -13.29 -7.65
C ALA A 53 12.92 -13.88 -8.37
N ASN A 54 12.85 -13.74 -9.71
CA ASN A 54 11.73 -14.20 -10.53
C ASN A 54 11.45 -15.70 -10.44
N GLN A 55 12.50 -16.52 -10.25
CA GLN A 55 12.36 -17.97 -10.08
C GLN A 55 11.53 -18.34 -8.85
N LEU A 56 11.49 -17.46 -7.85
CA LEU A 56 10.75 -17.62 -6.61
C LEU A 56 9.46 -16.79 -6.58
N ALA A 57 8.98 -16.29 -7.73
CA ALA A 57 7.79 -15.44 -7.77
C ALA A 57 6.49 -16.13 -7.29
N LYS A 58 6.47 -17.47 -7.29
CA LYS A 58 5.39 -18.30 -6.76
C LYS A 58 5.63 -18.79 -5.34
N TYR A 59 6.71 -18.34 -4.69
CA TYR A 59 6.99 -18.70 -3.32
C TYR A 59 5.99 -18.00 -2.39
N GLU A 60 5.39 -18.78 -1.49
CA GLU A 60 4.44 -18.28 -0.50
C GLU A 60 5.00 -18.54 0.89
N PRO A 61 5.33 -17.51 1.68
CA PRO A 61 5.85 -17.68 3.02
C PRO A 61 4.79 -18.26 3.95
N THR A 62 5.19 -19.23 4.78
CA THR A 62 4.30 -19.83 5.77
C THR A 62 4.55 -19.18 7.14
N VAL A 63 3.62 -18.34 7.57
CA VAL A 63 3.69 -17.62 8.85
C VAL A 63 2.42 -17.89 9.65
N GLU A 64 2.59 -18.27 10.91
CA GLU A 64 1.51 -18.55 11.85
C GLU A 64 1.36 -17.40 12.84
N PHE A 65 0.12 -16.95 13.05
CA PHE A 65 -0.20 -15.99 14.08
C PHE A 65 -1.43 -16.41 14.88
N ALA A 66 -1.30 -16.43 16.21
CA ALA A 66 -2.37 -16.78 17.13
C ALA A 66 -3.09 -18.11 16.83
N GLY A 67 -2.37 -19.11 16.28
CA GLY A 67 -2.91 -20.43 15.93
C GLY A 67 -3.49 -20.55 14.52
N ALA A 68 -3.36 -19.51 13.68
CA ALA A 68 -3.82 -19.52 12.29
C ALA A 68 -2.67 -19.21 11.33
N ILE A 69 -2.63 -19.89 10.19
CA ILE A 69 -1.72 -19.56 9.08
C ILE A 69 -2.24 -18.29 8.40
N LEU A 70 -1.39 -17.29 8.25
CA LEU A 70 -1.73 -16.02 7.63
C LEU A 70 -1.92 -16.18 6.12
N HIS A 71 -2.86 -15.43 5.55
CA HIS A 71 -3.07 -15.40 4.10
C HIS A 71 -1.92 -14.68 3.41
N TYR A 72 -1.34 -15.31 2.40
CA TYR A 72 -0.34 -14.67 1.54
C TYR A 72 -1.02 -13.75 0.52
N ASN A 73 -0.63 -12.48 0.52
CA ASN A 73 -1.05 -11.50 -0.47
C ASN A 73 0.19 -10.97 -1.25
N PRO A 74 0.31 -11.25 -2.55
CA PRO A 74 1.43 -10.75 -3.37
C PRO A 74 1.33 -9.25 -3.69
N THR A 75 0.15 -8.64 -3.50
CA THR A 75 -0.10 -7.22 -3.73
C THR A 75 -0.84 -6.56 -2.55
N PRO A 76 -0.23 -6.51 -1.36
CA PRO A 76 -0.91 -5.99 -0.18
C PRO A 76 -1.09 -4.48 -0.27
N ARG A 77 -2.12 -3.99 0.43
CA ARG A 77 -2.38 -2.56 0.59
C ARG A 77 -2.00 -2.13 1.99
N TYR A 78 -1.03 -1.23 2.11
CA TYR A 78 -0.59 -0.65 3.37
C TYR A 78 -0.67 0.87 3.28
N LEU A 79 -1.40 1.51 4.21
CA LEU A 79 -1.62 2.96 4.23
C LEU A 79 -2.00 3.51 2.85
N ASP A 80 -3.02 2.89 2.23
CA ASP A 80 -3.50 3.23 0.89
C ASP A 80 -2.53 3.03 -0.29
N VAL A 81 -1.33 2.51 -0.04
CA VAL A 81 -0.35 2.16 -1.06
C VAL A 81 -0.45 0.69 -1.40
N THR A 82 -0.58 0.36 -2.70
CA THR A 82 -0.51 -1.04 -3.16
C THR A 82 0.94 -1.39 -3.45
N LEU A 83 1.49 -2.33 -2.70
CA LEU A 83 2.85 -2.81 -2.89
C LEU A 83 2.82 -4.01 -3.84
N ASP A 84 3.90 -4.22 -4.59
CA ASP A 84 4.14 -5.41 -5.40
C ASP A 84 5.40 -6.12 -4.90
N ARG A 85 5.57 -7.40 -5.27
CA ARG A 85 6.73 -8.23 -4.93
C ARG A 85 8.08 -7.51 -5.13
N SER A 86 8.22 -6.74 -6.21
CA SER A 86 9.47 -6.03 -6.54
C SER A 86 9.57 -4.62 -5.96
N LEU A 87 8.56 -4.17 -5.20
CA LEU A 87 8.43 -2.81 -4.67
C LEU A 87 8.53 -1.71 -5.74
N THR A 88 8.22 -2.03 -6.99
CA THR A 88 8.13 -1.04 -8.08
C THR A 88 6.91 -0.12 -7.92
N CYS A 89 5.92 -0.56 -7.15
CA CYS A 89 4.62 0.06 -6.96
C CYS A 89 3.86 0.31 -8.27
N ALA A 90 4.18 -0.41 -9.35
CA ALA A 90 3.54 -0.23 -10.66
C ALA A 90 2.00 -0.33 -10.60
N PRO A 91 1.40 -1.34 -9.91
CA PRO A 91 -0.05 -1.42 -9.79
C PRO A 91 -0.67 -0.25 -9.02
N HIS A 92 0.07 0.36 -8.11
CA HIS A 92 -0.37 1.57 -7.41
C HIS A 92 -0.35 2.78 -8.34
N MET A 93 0.71 2.93 -9.14
CA MET A 93 0.85 4.03 -10.11
C MET A 93 -0.25 4.00 -11.17
N ASP A 94 -0.61 2.82 -11.68
CA ASP A 94 -1.73 2.67 -12.62
C ASP A 94 -3.07 3.09 -12.00
N LYS A 95 -3.31 2.72 -10.73
CA LYS A 95 -4.52 3.13 -9.99
C LYS A 95 -4.51 4.64 -9.73
N LEU A 96 -3.35 5.20 -9.39
CA LEU A 96 -3.19 6.62 -9.12
C LEU A 96 -3.44 7.44 -10.38
N SER A 97 -2.82 7.07 -11.50
CA SER A 97 -3.01 7.71 -12.82
C SER A 97 -4.50 7.75 -13.20
N LYS A 98 -5.21 6.62 -13.15
CA LYS A 98 -6.66 6.56 -13.43
C LYS A 98 -7.48 7.44 -12.48
N LYS A 99 -7.10 7.49 -11.20
CA LYS A 99 -7.75 8.34 -10.18
C LYS A 99 -7.53 9.82 -10.46
N LEU A 100 -6.32 10.22 -10.84
CA LEU A 100 -6.02 11.60 -11.23
C LEU A 100 -6.72 11.97 -12.54
N GLN A 101 -6.71 11.11 -13.55
CA GLN A 101 -7.39 11.33 -14.82
C GLN A 101 -8.89 11.58 -14.62
N THR A 102 -9.54 10.78 -13.77
CA THR A 102 -10.97 10.96 -13.43
C THR A 102 -11.22 12.35 -12.81
N ARG A 103 -10.30 12.84 -11.99
CA ARG A 103 -10.42 14.14 -11.31
C ARG A 103 -10.06 15.32 -12.22
N ASN A 104 -9.07 15.14 -13.09
CA ASN A 104 -8.77 16.08 -14.16
C ASN A 104 -9.96 16.22 -15.11
N ASN A 105 -10.67 15.14 -15.44
CA ASN A 105 -11.89 15.20 -16.24
C ASN A 105 -12.99 16.04 -15.56
N ILE A 106 -13.12 15.99 -14.24
CA ILE A 106 -14.03 16.86 -13.48
C ILE A 106 -13.60 18.33 -13.62
N LEU A 107 -12.30 18.60 -13.45
CA LEU A 107 -11.75 19.95 -13.57
C LEU A 107 -11.94 20.51 -14.99
N HIS A 108 -11.68 19.72 -16.03
CA HIS A 108 -11.93 20.09 -17.42
C HIS A 108 -13.40 20.37 -17.68
N ARG A 109 -14.31 19.56 -17.13
CA ARG A 109 -15.74 19.78 -17.27
C ARG A 109 -16.18 21.07 -16.61
N LEU A 110 -15.67 21.38 -15.41
CA LEU A 110 -15.94 22.66 -14.74
C LEU A 110 -15.39 23.84 -15.55
N ALA A 111 -14.16 23.73 -16.06
CA ALA A 111 -13.53 24.78 -16.86
C ALA A 111 -14.30 25.07 -18.17
N GLY A 112 -14.99 24.08 -18.73
CA GLY A 112 -15.84 24.23 -19.91
C GLY A 112 -17.24 24.79 -19.63
N THR A 113 -17.63 25.01 -18.37
CA THR A 113 -18.95 25.57 -18.03
C THR A 113 -18.89 27.09 -17.87
N THR A 114 -19.88 27.77 -18.45
CA THR A 114 -20.01 29.24 -18.36
C THR A 114 -20.69 29.71 -17.08
N TRP A 115 -21.22 28.80 -16.26
CA TRP A 115 -21.98 29.13 -15.05
C TRP A 115 -21.43 28.39 -13.83
N GLY A 116 -21.01 29.13 -12.81
CA GLY A 116 -20.58 28.58 -11.51
C GLY A 116 -19.10 28.15 -11.39
N ALA A 117 -18.31 28.13 -12.46
CA ALA A 117 -16.89 27.76 -12.44
C ALA A 117 -15.96 28.98 -12.47
N SER A 118 -15.94 29.76 -11.38
CA SER A 118 -14.99 30.86 -11.24
C SER A 118 -13.55 30.33 -11.18
N ALA A 119 -12.57 31.21 -11.45
CA ALA A 119 -11.15 30.85 -11.35
C ALA A 119 -10.77 30.32 -9.95
N ASP A 120 -11.39 30.84 -8.90
CA ASP A 120 -11.19 30.37 -7.53
C ASP A 120 -11.71 28.95 -7.31
N VAL A 121 -12.89 28.63 -7.85
CA VAL A 121 -13.47 27.28 -7.82
C VAL A 121 -12.56 26.30 -8.56
N LEU A 122 -12.06 26.66 -9.74
CA LEU A 122 -11.15 25.82 -10.52
C LEU A 122 -9.83 25.57 -9.78
N ARG A 123 -9.21 26.62 -9.24
CA ARG A 123 -7.97 26.51 -8.46
C ARG A 123 -8.16 25.63 -7.23
N THR A 124 -9.21 25.88 -6.45
CA THR A 124 -9.51 25.12 -5.23
C THR A 124 -9.82 23.66 -5.55
N THR A 125 -10.54 23.40 -6.64
CA THR A 125 -10.85 22.04 -7.10
C THR A 125 -9.58 21.29 -7.53
N GLY A 126 -8.72 21.93 -8.33
CA GLY A 126 -7.43 21.37 -8.73
C GLY A 126 -6.54 21.01 -7.54
N LEU A 127 -6.39 21.96 -6.59
CA LEU A 127 -5.61 21.74 -5.36
C LEU A 127 -6.18 20.59 -4.50
N ARG A 128 -7.50 20.61 -4.26
CA ARG A 128 -8.14 19.65 -3.35
C ARG A 128 -8.28 18.26 -3.92
N LEU A 129 -8.52 18.12 -5.23
CA LEU A 129 -8.79 16.81 -5.83
C LEU A 129 -7.53 16.21 -6.47
N VAL A 130 -6.78 16.99 -7.23
CA VAL A 130 -5.66 16.47 -8.01
C VAL A 130 -4.40 16.50 -7.15
N TYR A 131 -4.01 17.69 -6.71
CA TYR A 131 -2.75 17.94 -6.01
C TYR A 131 -2.65 17.18 -4.69
N SER A 132 -3.68 17.24 -3.84
CA SER A 132 -3.72 16.54 -2.55
C SER A 132 -3.43 15.03 -2.66
N THR A 133 -3.83 14.41 -3.76
CA THR A 133 -3.70 12.97 -3.96
C THR A 133 -2.41 12.59 -4.66
N ALA A 134 -1.91 13.45 -5.55
CA ALA A 134 -0.56 13.30 -6.06
C ALA A 134 0.46 13.46 -4.91
N GLU A 135 0.31 14.46 -4.05
CA GLU A 135 1.20 14.72 -2.91
C GLU A 135 1.19 13.59 -1.89
N TYR A 136 0.02 13.04 -1.56
CA TYR A 136 -0.08 11.91 -0.65
C TYR A 136 0.74 10.69 -1.13
N CYS A 137 0.72 10.44 -2.44
CA CYS A 137 1.44 9.32 -3.05
C CYS A 137 2.91 9.64 -3.40
N ALA A 138 3.32 10.91 -3.35
CA ALA A 138 4.63 11.36 -3.82
C ALA A 138 5.83 10.56 -3.24
N PRO A 139 5.90 10.22 -1.94
CA PRO A 139 7.04 9.46 -1.40
C PRO A 139 7.25 8.09 -2.06
N VAL A 140 6.16 7.46 -2.51
CA VAL A 140 6.18 6.17 -3.19
C VAL A 140 6.41 6.36 -4.69
N SER A 141 5.75 7.36 -5.28
CA SER A 141 5.84 7.67 -6.70
C SER A 141 7.22 8.17 -7.12
N SER A 142 7.88 9.00 -6.33
CA SER A 142 9.21 9.57 -6.65
C SER A 142 10.31 8.51 -6.78
N ASN A 143 10.14 7.37 -6.13
CA ASN A 143 11.09 6.26 -6.18
C ASN A 143 10.69 5.18 -7.19
N SER A 144 9.53 5.33 -7.85
CA SER A 144 9.03 4.39 -8.85
C SER A 144 9.49 4.78 -10.25
N THR A 145 9.97 3.79 -11.02
CA THR A 145 10.25 3.96 -12.46
C THR A 145 8.99 4.22 -13.29
N HIS A 146 7.81 4.05 -12.69
CA HIS A 146 6.50 4.22 -13.35
C HIS A 146 5.89 5.62 -13.13
N VAL A 147 6.61 6.56 -12.53
CA VAL A 147 6.12 7.92 -12.22
C VAL A 147 5.56 8.66 -13.42
N LEU A 148 6.13 8.46 -14.61
CA LEU A 148 5.68 9.09 -15.85
C LEU A 148 4.23 8.77 -16.23
N HIS A 149 3.65 7.67 -15.73
CA HIS A 149 2.24 7.33 -15.99
C HIS A 149 1.26 8.28 -15.27
N VAL A 150 1.73 9.03 -14.28
CA VAL A 150 0.90 9.94 -13.47
C VAL A 150 0.87 11.34 -14.09
N ASP A 151 1.87 11.69 -14.90
CA ASP A 151 2.01 12.98 -15.57
C ASP A 151 1.32 13.04 -16.96
N THR A 152 0.84 11.90 -17.48
CA THR A 152 0.07 11.77 -18.72
C THR A 152 -1.43 11.85 -18.49
#